data_AF-A0A7X4DLH3-F1
#
_entry.id   AF-A0A7X4DLH3-F1
#
_cell.length_a   1.000
_cell.length_b   1.000
_cell.length_c   1.000
_cell.angle_alpha   90.00
_cell.angle_beta   90.00
_cell.angle_gamma   90.00
#
_symmetry.space_group_name_H-M   'P 1'
#
loop_
_entity.id
_entity.type
_entity.pdbx_description
1 polymer ?
#
loop_
_entity_poly.entity_id
_entity_poly.type
_entity_poly.pdbx_seq_one_letter_code
_entity_poly.pdbx_strand_id
1 'polypeptide(L)'
;MVREGIGDAVKGRWLGLVKDSGPIECTYDQAGRVVLEKPKVGPKPQPTSEQAPAKLDAGQVQDLADRIPELLGSVGAAELRFGVSVSAVGELPDGAREKVDEILADVAEDLKLGD
;
A
#
# COMPACT_ATOMS: atom_id res chain seq x y z
N MET A 1 19.70 6.55 19.15
CA MET A 1 19.54 5.12 18.79
C MET A 1 18.40 4.42 19.53
N VAL A 2 18.55 3.94 20.78
CA VAL A 2 17.46 3.17 21.42
C VAL A 2 16.20 4.01 21.68
N ARG A 3 16.35 5.27 22.09
CA ARG A 3 15.22 6.18 22.36
C ARG A 3 14.42 6.53 21.11
N GLU A 4 15.09 6.82 19.99
CA GLU A 4 14.44 7.07 18.70
C GLU A 4 13.70 5.84 18.22
N GLY A 5 14.31 4.65 18.34
CA GLY A 5 13.66 3.39 17.97
C GLY A 5 12.38 3.10 18.77
N ILE A 6 12.35 3.41 20.07
CA ILE A 6 11.14 3.26 20.88
C ILE A 6 10.12 4.36 20.52
N GLY A 7 10.57 5.60 20.31
CA GLY A 7 9.70 6.70 19.87
C GLY A 7 9.02 6.43 18.53
N ASP A 8 9.75 5.88 17.56
CA ASP A 8 9.22 5.51 16.25
C ASP A 8 8.29 4.29 16.33
N ALA A 9 8.59 3.33 17.21
CA ALA A 9 7.70 2.20 17.49
C ALA A 9 6.38 2.64 18.15
N VAL A 10 6.41 3.62 19.05
CA VAL A 10 5.19 4.20 19.65
C VAL A 10 4.40 5.01 18.60
N LYS A 11 5.06 5.86 17.81
CA LYS A 11 4.43 6.63 16.71
C LYS A 11 3.80 5.70 15.67
N GLY A 12 4.50 4.63 15.30
CA GLY A 12 3.99 3.61 14.39
C GLY A 12 2.94 2.67 15.00
N ARG A 13 2.54 2.89 16.26
CA ARG A 13 1.58 2.04 17.01
C ARG A 13 2.02 0.58 17.15
N TRP A 14 3.31 0.31 17.10
CA TRP A 14 3.89 -1.02 17.38
C TRP A 14 3.99 -1.28 18.88
N LEU A 15 4.09 -0.21 19.68
CA LEU A 15 4.12 -0.23 21.14
C LEU A 15 3.15 0.83 21.70
N GLY A 16 2.47 0.50 22.79
CA GLY A 16 1.62 1.41 23.55
C GLY A 16 2.29 1.81 24.86
N LEU A 17 2.06 3.04 25.30
CA LEU A 17 2.43 3.50 26.63
C LEU A 17 1.25 3.27 27.57
N VAL A 18 1.50 2.58 28.68
CA VAL A 18 0.46 2.41 29.72
C VAL A 18 0.09 3.78 30.28
N LYS A 19 -1.18 3.98 30.64
CA LYS A 19 -1.76 5.28 31.05
C LYS A 19 -1.00 6.00 32.16
N ASP A 20 -0.27 5.26 33.01
CA ASP A 20 0.52 5.77 34.14
C ASP A 20 2.05 5.68 33.91
N SER A 21 2.48 5.46 32.66
CA SER A 21 3.91 5.40 32.34
C SER A 21 4.57 6.77 32.39
N GLY A 22 5.83 6.80 32.86
CA GLY A 22 6.64 8.02 32.86
C GLY A 22 6.94 8.51 31.43
N PRO A 23 7.31 9.80 31.26
CA PRO A 23 7.59 10.37 29.95
C PRO A 23 8.72 9.63 29.24
N ILE A 24 8.58 9.37 27.94
CA ILE A 24 9.54 8.62 27.12
C ILE A 24 10.91 9.34 27.00
N GLU A 25 10.93 10.65 27.23
CA GLU A 25 12.14 11.49 27.22
C GLU A 25 12.90 11.50 28.56
N CYS A 26 12.68 10.51 29.41
CA CYS A 26 13.27 10.44 30.73
C CYS A 26 14.77 10.06 30.73
N THR A 27 15.50 10.45 31.77
CA THR A 27 16.92 10.09 31.99
C THR A 27 17.08 8.61 32.39
N TYR A 28 18.30 8.06 32.38
CA TYR A 28 18.55 6.62 32.57
C TYR A 28 18.00 6.07 33.89
N ASP A 29 18.09 6.85 34.96
CA ASP A 29 17.54 6.60 36.29
C ASP A 29 16.00 6.51 36.31
N GLN A 30 15.34 7.10 35.31
CA GLN A 30 13.89 7.17 35.20
C GLN A 30 13.33 6.15 34.18
N ALA A 31 14.19 5.50 33.39
CA ALA A 31 13.79 4.57 32.33
C ALA A 31 12.98 3.37 32.85
N GLY A 32 13.21 2.96 34.11
CA GLY A 32 12.42 1.91 34.76
C GLY A 32 10.95 2.25 35.03
N ARG A 33 10.54 3.52 34.83
CA ARG A 33 9.14 3.97 34.98
C ARG A 33 8.37 3.97 33.65
N VAL A 34 9.03 3.69 32.54
CA VAL A 34 8.40 3.59 31.23
C VAL A 34 7.90 2.16 31.06
N VAL A 35 6.60 1.96 31.28
CA VAL A 35 5.94 0.67 31.08
C VAL A 35 5.32 0.65 29.68
N LEU A 36 5.86 -0.21 28.83
CA LEU A 36 5.40 -0.40 27.46
C LEU A 36 4.48 -1.63 27.41
N GLU A 37 3.33 -1.49 26.77
CA GLU A 37 2.44 -2.60 26.47
C GLU A 37 2.43 -2.88 24.98
N LYS A 38 2.28 -4.16 24.61
CA LYS A 38 1.99 -4.52 23.22
C LYS A 38 0.53 -4.13 22.96
N PRO A 39 0.25 -3.19 22.03
CA PRO A 39 -1.12 -2.78 21.77
C PRO A 39 -1.94 -4.00 21.36
N LYS A 40 -3.14 -4.15 21.97
CA LYS A 40 -4.11 -5.17 21.56
C LYS A 40 -4.43 -4.93 20.10
N VAL A 41 -3.92 -5.84 19.26
CA VAL A 41 -3.75 -5.74 17.81
C VAL A 41 -4.94 -5.06 17.12
N GLY A 42 -4.81 -3.77 16.82
CA GLY A 42 -5.49 -3.16 15.69
C GLY A 42 -4.60 -3.37 14.46
N PRO A 43 -5.17 -3.52 13.25
CA PRO A 43 -4.38 -3.76 12.05
C PRO A 43 -3.30 -2.69 11.91
N LYS A 44 -2.07 -3.15 11.65
CA LYS A 44 -0.90 -2.32 11.36
C LYS A 44 -1.34 -1.19 10.42
N PRO A 45 -1.03 0.10 10.69
CA PRO A 45 -1.35 1.16 9.75
C PRO A 45 -0.69 0.80 8.41
N GLN A 46 -1.52 0.47 7.43
CA GLN A 46 -1.08 0.22 6.08
C GLN A 46 -0.42 1.53 5.62
N PRO A 47 0.79 1.51 5.02
CA PRO A 47 1.33 2.69 4.39
C PRO A 47 0.23 3.22 3.46
N THR A 48 -0.15 4.49 3.65
CA THR A 48 -1.05 5.19 2.73
C THR A 48 -0.41 5.12 1.36
N SER A 49 -0.86 4.17 0.54
CA SER A 49 -0.51 4.19 -0.88
C SER A 49 -1.11 5.49 -1.40
N GLU A 50 -0.29 6.37 -1.97
CA GLU A 50 -0.78 7.55 -2.73
C GLU A 50 -1.56 7.13 -3.99
N GLN A 51 -1.78 5.83 -4.17
CA GLN A 51 -2.63 5.24 -5.18
C GLN A 51 -4.07 5.27 -4.67
N ALA A 52 -4.91 6.10 -5.29
CA ALA A 52 -6.36 5.98 -5.18
C ALA A 52 -6.83 4.92 -6.20
N PRO A 53 -7.14 3.68 -5.78
CA PRO A 53 -7.58 2.66 -6.72
C PRO A 53 -8.93 3.05 -7.30
N ALA A 54 -9.03 3.05 -8.62
CA ALA A 54 -10.28 3.22 -9.35
C ALA A 54 -10.59 1.95 -10.13
N LYS A 55 -11.85 1.53 -10.11
CA LYS A 55 -12.35 0.49 -11.01
C LYS A 55 -12.74 1.17 -12.31
N LEU A 56 -12.15 0.72 -13.41
CA LEU A 56 -12.45 1.19 -14.75
C LEU A 56 -13.15 0.07 -15.51
N ASP A 57 -14.19 0.41 -16.26
CA ASP A 57 -14.73 -0.46 -17.30
C ASP A 57 -13.86 -0.40 -18.57
N ALA A 58 -14.14 -1.28 -19.54
CA ALA A 58 -13.36 -1.37 -20.76
C ALA A 58 -13.33 -0.06 -21.57
N GLY A 59 -14.44 0.69 -21.61
CA GLY A 59 -14.50 1.98 -22.29
C GLY A 59 -13.65 3.02 -21.58
N GLN A 60 -13.72 3.07 -20.25
CA GLN A 60 -12.90 3.98 -19.44
C GLN A 60 -11.40 3.69 -19.52
N VAL A 61 -11.00 2.42 -19.69
CA VAL A 61 -9.59 2.05 -19.93
C VAL A 61 -9.11 2.59 -21.28
N GLN A 62 -9.94 2.51 -22.32
CA GLN A 62 -9.62 3.09 -23.63
C GLN A 62 -9.53 4.62 -23.56
N ASP A 63 -10.50 5.27 -22.92
CA ASP A 63 -10.47 6.72 -22.70
C ASP A 63 -9.22 7.15 -21.91
N LEU A 64 -8.82 6.37 -20.90
CA LEU A 64 -7.58 6.61 -20.16
C LEU A 64 -6.37 6.50 -21.09
N ALA A 65 -6.29 5.44 -21.92
CA ALA A 65 -5.20 5.24 -22.87
C ALA A 65 -5.07 6.41 -23.85
N ASP A 66 -6.18 6.93 -24.37
CA ASP A 66 -6.21 8.09 -25.26
C ASP A 66 -5.74 9.39 -24.58
N ARG A 67 -5.88 9.48 -23.26
CA ARG A 67 -5.47 10.65 -22.45
C ARG A 67 -4.06 10.57 -21.88
N ILE A 68 -3.40 9.40 -21.92
CA ILE A 68 -2.02 9.25 -21.41
C ILE A 68 -1.06 10.32 -21.96
N PRO A 69 -1.04 10.65 -23.25
CA PRO A 69 -0.12 11.67 -23.77
C PRO A 69 -0.32 13.05 -23.14
N GLU A 70 -1.59 13.44 -22.94
CA GLU A 70 -1.96 14.71 -22.29
C GLU A 70 -1.57 14.71 -20.80
N LEU A 71 -1.75 13.59 -20.12
CA LEU A 71 -1.37 13.40 -18.71
C LEU A 71 0.15 13.50 -18.52
N LEU A 72 0.93 12.81 -19.37
CA LEU A 72 2.38 12.87 -19.35
C LEU A 72 2.89 14.30 -19.63
N GLY A 73 2.24 15.01 -20.57
CA GLY A 73 2.55 16.41 -20.84
C GLY A 73 2.23 17.36 -19.67
N SER A 74 1.25 17.00 -18.84
CA SER A 74 0.79 17.83 -17.71
C SER A 74 1.61 17.64 -16.42
N VAL A 75 2.33 16.52 -16.28
CA VAL A 75 3.02 16.18 -15.03
C VAL A 75 4.34 16.94 -14.81
N GLY A 76 4.81 17.65 -15.84
CA GLY A 76 6.03 18.47 -15.76
C GLY A 76 7.28 17.63 -15.51
N ALA A 77 7.91 17.79 -14.35
CA ALA A 77 9.16 17.11 -13.99
C ALA A 77 8.95 15.82 -13.17
N ALA A 78 7.71 15.48 -12.82
CA ALA A 78 7.40 14.26 -12.09
C ALA A 78 7.34 13.03 -13.02
N GLU A 79 7.38 11.83 -12.46
CA GLU A 79 7.19 10.58 -13.20
C GLU A 79 5.79 10.02 -12.88
N LEU A 80 4.95 9.85 -13.91
CA LEU A 80 3.68 9.13 -13.76
C LEU A 80 3.92 7.62 -13.83
N ARG A 81 3.42 6.89 -12.83
CA ARG A 81 3.41 5.43 -12.81
C ARG A 81 1.99 4.92 -12.83
N PHE A 82 1.71 4.01 -13.75
CA PHE A 82 0.41 3.36 -13.88
C PHE A 82 0.51 1.94 -13.33
N GLY A 83 -0.33 1.62 -12.35
CA GLY A 83 -0.52 0.26 -11.87
C GLY A 83 -1.82 -0.29 -12.45
N VAL A 84 -1.72 -1.35 -13.26
CA VAL A 84 -2.88 -2.05 -13.82
C VAL A 84 -3.02 -3.40 -13.12
N SER A 85 -4.23 -3.70 -12.66
CA SER A 85 -4.59 -4.99 -12.07
C SER A 85 -5.84 -5.48 -12.78
N VAL A 86 -5.79 -6.69 -13.33
CA VAL A 86 -6.93 -7.32 -13.99
C VAL A 86 -7.43 -8.45 -13.10
N SER A 87 -8.72 -8.42 -12.77
CA SER A 87 -9.38 -9.47 -12.00
C SER A 87 -10.68 -9.91 -12.68
N ALA A 88 -10.97 -11.20 -12.60
CA ALA A 88 -12.22 -11.75 -13.08
C ALA A 88 -13.27 -11.73 -11.96
N VAL A 89 -14.49 -11.34 -12.30
CA VAL A 89 -15.63 -11.45 -11.39
C VAL A 89 -16.44 -12.68 -11.79
N GLY A 90 -16.41 -13.71 -10.94
CA GLY A 90 -17.13 -14.96 -11.16
C GLY A 90 -16.21 -16.15 -11.49
N GLU A 91 -16.82 -17.29 -11.79
CA GLU A 91 -16.09 -18.50 -12.13
C GLU A 91 -15.66 -18.45 -13.60
N LEU A 92 -14.35 -18.53 -13.84
CA LEU A 92 -13.80 -18.65 -15.19
C LEU A 92 -13.95 -20.10 -15.67
N PRO A 93 -14.37 -20.32 -16.92
CA PRO A 93 -14.39 -21.66 -17.48
C PRO A 93 -12.98 -22.25 -17.57
N ASP A 94 -12.89 -23.58 -17.51
CA ASP A 94 -11.62 -24.30 -17.61
C ASP A 94 -10.84 -23.88 -18.87
N GLY A 95 -9.57 -23.53 -18.69
CA GLY A 95 -8.69 -23.04 -19.76
C GLY A 95 -8.91 -21.58 -20.19
N ALA A 96 -9.91 -20.87 -19.64
CA ALA A 96 -10.06 -19.44 -19.93
C ALA A 96 -8.97 -18.59 -19.26
N ARG A 97 -8.52 -18.97 -18.06
CA ARG A 97 -7.43 -18.26 -17.38
C ARG A 97 -6.14 -18.26 -18.19
N GLU A 98 -5.75 -19.41 -18.74
CA GLU A 98 -4.54 -19.55 -19.55
C GLU A 98 -4.60 -18.69 -20.82
N LYS A 99 -5.75 -18.67 -21.51
CA LYS A 99 -5.96 -17.80 -22.67
C LYS A 99 -5.94 -16.31 -22.31
N VAL A 100 -6.53 -15.95 -21.17
CA VAL A 100 -6.50 -14.56 -20.69
C VAL A 100 -5.09 -14.15 -20.31
N ASP A 101 -4.35 -14.99 -19.60
CA ASP A 101 -2.95 -14.75 -19.25
C ASP A 101 -2.05 -14.66 -20.50
N GLU A 102 -2.30 -15.45 -21.54
CA GLU A 102 -1.61 -15.36 -22.84
C GLU A 102 -1.86 -13.99 -23.50
N ILE A 103 -3.11 -13.54 -23.55
CA ILE A 103 -3.46 -12.21 -24.10
C ILE A 103 -2.87 -11.08 -23.25
N LEU A 104 -2.85 -11.23 -21.92
CA LEU A 104 -2.27 -10.22 -21.03
C LEU A 104 -0.74 -10.15 -21.19
N ALA A 105 -0.08 -11.27 -21.46
CA ALA A 105 1.36 -11.33 -21.71
C ALA A 105 1.76 -10.57 -22.99
N ASP A 106 0.90 -10.52 -24.01
CA ASP A 106 1.13 -9.70 -25.21
C ASP A 106 1.14 -8.19 -24.90
N VAL A 107 0.47 -7.77 -23.82
CA VAL A 107 0.45 -6.37 -23.36
C VAL A 107 1.65 -6.08 -22.47
N ALA A 108 1.93 -6.96 -21.50
CA ALA A 108 3.10 -6.88 -20.64
C ALA A 108 3.43 -8.26 -20.06
N GLU A 109 4.69 -8.69 -20.13
CA GLU A 109 5.13 -10.04 -19.72
C GLU A 109 4.78 -10.38 -18.25
N ASP A 110 4.77 -9.37 -17.39
CA ASP A 110 4.47 -9.51 -15.95
C ASP A 110 2.97 -9.36 -15.62
N LEU A 111 2.13 -8.99 -16.60
CA LEU A 111 0.70 -8.79 -16.38
C LEU A 111 -0.02 -10.14 -16.43
N LYS A 112 -0.62 -10.50 -15.30
CA LYS A 112 -1.39 -11.73 -15.14
C LYS A 112 -2.71 -11.45 -14.48
N LEU A 113 -3.64 -12.37 -14.64
CA LEU A 113 -4.90 -12.31 -13.92
C LEU A 113 -4.66 -12.50 -12.41
N GLY A 114 -5.03 -11.48 -11.64
CA GLY A 114 -4.99 -11.52 -10.18
C GLY A 114 -6.00 -12.53 -9.61
N ASP A 115 -5.65 -13.14 -8.48
CA ASP A 115 -6.54 -14.02 -7.70
C ASP A 115 -7.65 -13.25 -6.96
#